data_AF-A0A423HIT4-F1
#
_entry.id   AF-A0A423HIT4-F1
#
_cell.length_a   1.000
_cell.length_b   1.000
_cell.length_c   1.000
_cell.angle_alpha   90.00
_cell.angle_beta   90.00
_cell.angle_gamma   90.00
#
_symmetry.space_group_name_H-M   'P 1'
#
loop_
_entity.id
_entity.type
_entity.pdbx_description
1 polymer ?
#
loop_
_entity_poly.entity_id
_entity_poly.type
_entity_poly.pdbx_seq_one_letter_code
_entity_poly.pdbx_strand_id
1 'polypeptide(L)'
;RAAATRRRRNVPLNQLIRVRDDVDTLTLLTHASEILDSLVAISANLADEFDGSKRHVAVAMKQLSALAEILVCRARDNLDPQGVNTCGPETRH
;
A
#
# COMPACT_ATOMS: atom_id res chain seq x y z
N ARG A 1 22.36 -17.85 -38.32
CA ARG A 1 20.91 -17.72 -38.05
C ARG A 1 20.76 -17.03 -36.69
N ALA A 2 20.65 -15.69 -36.67
CA ALA A 2 20.66 -14.91 -35.43
C ALA A 2 19.25 -14.82 -34.85
N ALA A 3 19.02 -15.41 -33.68
CA ALA A 3 17.76 -15.33 -32.96
C ALA A 3 17.62 -13.93 -32.35
N ALA A 4 16.73 -13.12 -32.93
CA ALA A 4 16.37 -11.81 -32.40
C ALA A 4 15.68 -11.98 -31.05
N THR A 5 16.39 -11.67 -29.97
CA THR A 5 15.82 -11.53 -28.63
C THR A 5 14.81 -10.40 -28.66
N ARG A 6 13.51 -10.74 -28.67
CA ARG A 6 12.43 -9.76 -28.48
C ARG A 6 12.67 -9.07 -27.13
N ARG A 7 13.18 -7.83 -27.17
CA ARG A 7 13.24 -6.97 -25.98
C ARG A 7 11.81 -6.88 -25.45
N ARG A 8 11.55 -7.52 -24.30
CA ARG A 8 10.33 -7.32 -23.53
C ARG A 8 10.22 -5.80 -23.33
N ARG A 9 9.26 -5.17 -24.00
CA ARG A 9 9.02 -3.74 -23.87
C ARG A 9 8.59 -3.55 -22.42
N ASN A 10 9.45 -2.93 -21.60
CA ASN A 10 9.10 -2.59 -20.24
C ASN A 10 8.10 -1.43 -20.32
N VAL A 11 6.81 -1.75 -20.36
CA VAL A 11 5.76 -0.74 -20.31
C VAL A 11 5.73 -0.24 -18.87
N PRO A 12 5.99 1.06 -18.64
CA PRO A 12 6.01 1.58 -17.28
C PRO A 12 4.63 1.42 -16.65
N LEU A 13 4.59 1.05 -15.36
CA LEU A 13 3.36 0.66 -14.66
C LEU A 13 2.28 1.75 -14.69
N ASN A 14 2.67 3.02 -14.70
CA ASN A 14 1.76 4.17 -14.80
C ASN A 14 1.02 4.28 -16.16
N GLN A 15 1.45 3.54 -17.19
CA GLN A 15 0.74 3.42 -18.46
C GLN A 15 -0.19 2.21 -18.50
N LEU A 16 0.01 1.23 -17.62
CA LEU A 16 -0.80 0.01 -17.54
C LEU A 16 -1.94 0.14 -16.52
N ILE A 17 -1.68 0.89 -15.45
CA ILE A 17 -2.58 1.08 -14.32
C ILE A 17 -2.73 2.58 -14.12
N ARG A 18 -3.96 3.07 -14.21
CA ARG A 18 -4.30 4.48 -13.95
C ARG A 18 -5.37 4.52 -12.87
N VAL A 19 -5.16 5.37 -11.87
CA VAL A 19 -6.19 5.72 -10.90
C VAL A 19 -7.14 6.72 -11.54
N ARG A 20 -8.43 6.52 -11.33
CA ARG A 20 -9.47 7.44 -11.78
C ARG A 20 -9.33 8.81 -11.08
N ASP A 21 -9.40 9.89 -11.84
CA ASP A 21 -9.22 11.26 -11.32
C ASP A 21 -10.38 11.74 -10.43
N ASP A 22 -11.52 11.03 -10.44
CA ASP A 22 -12.74 11.35 -9.70
C ASP A 22 -12.89 10.57 -8.39
N VAL A 23 -11.83 9.92 -7.91
CA VAL A 23 -11.86 9.14 -6.67
C VAL A 23 -11.33 9.96 -5.50
N ASP A 24 -12.09 9.98 -4.40
CA ASP A 24 -11.70 10.69 -3.18
C ASP A 24 -10.38 10.17 -2.60
N THR A 25 -9.60 11.07 -2.00
CA THR A 25 -8.32 10.75 -1.36
C THR A 25 -8.47 9.66 -0.28
N LEU A 26 -9.57 9.68 0.47
CA LEU A 26 -9.88 8.68 1.49
C LEU A 26 -10.06 7.28 0.89
N THR A 27 -10.72 7.22 -0.27
CA THR A 27 -10.95 5.98 -1.02
C THR A 27 -9.64 5.48 -1.65
N LEU A 28 -8.80 6.38 -2.18
CA LEU A 28 -7.44 6.02 -2.63
C LEU A 28 -6.61 5.39 -1.50
N LEU A 29 -6.62 6.00 -0.31
CA LEU A 29 -5.87 5.53 0.85
C LEU A 29 -6.39 4.17 1.34
N THR A 30 -7.71 3.98 1.39
CA THR A 30 -8.32 2.69 1.75
C THR A 30 -7.88 1.59 0.79
N HIS A 31 -7.97 1.82 -0.52
CA HIS A 31 -7.53 0.84 -1.51
C HIS A 31 -6.02 0.59 -1.47
N ALA A 32 -5.21 1.61 -1.14
CA ALA A 32 -3.79 1.41 -0.92
C ALA A 32 -3.52 0.46 0.26
N SER A 33 -4.22 0.62 1.38
CA SER A 33 -4.15 -0.31 2.52
C SER A 33 -4.53 -1.74 2.12
N GLU A 34 -5.63 -1.95 1.39
CA GLU A 34 -6.07 -3.29 0.94
C GLU A 34 -5.04 -4.00 0.04
N ILE A 35 -4.39 -3.24 -0.85
CA ILE A 35 -3.32 -3.75 -1.73
C ILE A 35 -2.09 -4.12 -0.90
N LEU A 36 -1.75 -3.31 0.10
CA LEU A 36 -0.63 -3.57 1.01
C LEU A 36 -0.87 -4.83 1.84
N ASP A 37 -2.07 -5.02 2.40
CA ASP A 37 -2.43 -6.24 3.13
C ASP A 37 -2.31 -7.48 2.26
N SER A 38 -2.82 -7.39 1.03
CA SER A 38 -2.71 -8.46 0.04
C SER A 38 -1.24 -8.77 -0.29
N LEU A 39 -0.41 -7.74 -0.41
CA LEU A 39 1.03 -7.89 -0.64
C LEU A 39 1.75 -8.53 0.55
N VAL A 40 1.39 -8.20 1.79
CA VAL A 40 1.92 -8.84 3.00
C VAL A 40 1.61 -10.33 2.99
N ALA A 41 0.37 -10.71 2.68
CA ALA A 41 -0.07 -12.10 2.63
C ALA A 41 0.69 -12.89 1.56
N ILE A 42 0.84 -12.33 0.35
CA ILE A 42 1.62 -12.94 -0.74
C ILE A 42 3.10 -13.07 -0.33
N SER A 43 3.67 -12.02 0.28
CA SER A 43 5.05 -12.03 0.77
C SER A 43 5.24 -13.04 1.90
N ALA A 44 4.21 -13.31 2.70
CA ALA A 44 4.23 -14.36 3.72
C ALA A 44 4.30 -15.76 3.12
N ASN A 45 3.43 -16.05 2.16
CA ASN A 45 3.45 -17.32 1.45
C ASN A 45 4.81 -17.55 0.76
N LEU A 46 5.36 -16.50 0.14
CA LEU A 46 6.68 -16.55 -0.48
C LEU A 46 7.82 -16.76 0.54
N ALA A 47 7.76 -16.15 1.73
CA ALA A 47 8.79 -16.31 2.75
C ALA A 47 8.90 -17.76 3.25
N ASP A 48 7.80 -18.49 3.25
CA ASP A 48 7.74 -19.90 3.66
C ASP A 48 8.22 -20.84 2.54
N GLU A 49 8.05 -20.46 1.27
CA GLU A 49 8.58 -21.20 0.11
C GLU A 49 10.09 -21.00 -0.14
N PHE A 50 10.69 -19.92 0.37
CA PHE A 50 12.11 -19.62 0.14
C PHE A 50 13.04 -20.22 1.22
N ASP A 51 13.76 -21.28 0.86
CA ASP A 51 14.82 -21.85 1.69
C ASP A 51 16.11 -20.99 1.66
N GLY A 52 16.59 -20.58 2.83
CA GLY A 52 17.92 -20.00 3.10
C GLY A 52 18.26 -18.59 2.56
N SER A 53 18.13 -18.31 1.25
CA SER A 53 18.81 -17.14 0.63
C SER A 53 17.90 -15.94 0.31
N LYS A 54 16.62 -16.18 -0.01
CA LYS A 54 15.66 -15.14 -0.45
C LYS A 54 14.65 -14.70 0.62
N ARG A 55 14.66 -15.37 1.79
CA ARG A 55 13.79 -15.04 2.93
C ARG A 55 13.96 -13.59 3.39
N HIS A 56 15.17 -13.04 3.30
CA HIS A 56 15.46 -11.64 3.66
C HIS A 56 14.67 -10.63 2.79
N VAL A 57 14.43 -10.95 1.51
CA VAL A 57 13.66 -10.10 0.59
C VAL A 57 12.17 -10.12 0.97
N ALA A 58 11.63 -11.30 1.23
CA ALA A 58 10.23 -11.44 1.64
C ALA A 58 9.96 -10.76 3.00
N VAL A 59 10.91 -10.84 3.94
CA VAL A 59 10.85 -10.12 5.23
C VAL A 59 10.92 -8.61 5.02
N ALA A 60 11.81 -8.12 4.15
CA ALA A 60 11.89 -6.69 3.82
C ALA A 60 10.60 -6.17 3.16
N MET A 61 9.98 -6.95 2.25
CA MET A 61 8.70 -6.60 1.63
C MET A 61 7.58 -6.50 2.67
N LYS A 62 7.50 -7.44 3.62
CA LYS A 62 6.56 -7.36 4.73
C LYS A 62 6.76 -6.10 5.58
N GLN A 63 8.02 -5.81 5.96
CA GLN A 63 8.34 -4.64 6.78
C GLN A 63 7.99 -3.33 6.07
N LEU A 64 8.30 -3.21 4.78
CA LEU A 64 7.95 -2.03 3.98
C LEU A 64 6.44 -1.86 3.83
N SER A 65 5.70 -2.97 3.72
CA SER A 65 4.23 -2.92 3.62
C SER A 65 3.58 -2.50 4.93
N ALA A 66 4.03 -3.05 6.06
CA ALA A 66 3.55 -2.63 7.39
C ALA A 66 3.86 -1.14 7.67
N LEU A 67 5.02 -0.64 7.23
CA LEU A 67 5.33 0.79 7.30
C LEU A 67 4.41 1.63 6.42
N ALA A 68 4.12 1.17 5.20
CA ALA A 68 3.22 1.87 4.29
C ALA A 68 1.79 1.94 4.85
N GLU A 69 1.29 0.90 5.49
CA GLU A 69 -0.02 0.89 6.15
C GLU A 69 -0.11 1.94 7.27
N ILE A 70 0.91 2.02 8.14
CA ILE A 70 0.98 3.05 9.19
C ILE A 70 0.96 4.46 8.59
N LEU A 71 1.69 4.68 7.50
CA LEU A 71 1.72 5.97 6.80
C LEU A 71 0.37 6.32 6.18
N VAL A 72 -0.33 5.33 5.60
CA VAL A 72 -1.67 5.50 5.02
C VAL A 72 -2.70 5.81 6.10
N CYS A 73 -2.69 5.09 7.22
CA CYS A 73 -3.54 5.37 8.37
C CYS A 73 -3.31 6.79 8.90
N ARG A 74 -2.05 7.21 9.08
CA ARG A 74 -1.74 8.59 9.48
C ARG A 74 -2.16 9.62 8.44
N ALA A 75 -1.98 9.33 7.15
CA ALA A 75 -2.45 10.21 6.09
C ALA A 75 -3.97 10.37 6.15
N ARG A 76 -4.71 9.30 6.42
CA ARG A 76 -6.15 9.32 6.62
C ARG A 76 -6.56 10.15 7.85
N ASP A 77 -5.90 9.93 8.99
CA ASP A 77 -6.17 10.68 10.23
C ASP A 77 -5.91 12.19 10.04
N ASN A 78 -4.90 12.56 9.24
CA ASN A 78 -4.64 13.96 8.89
C ASN A 78 -5.72 14.58 8.00
N LEU A 79 -6.43 13.77 7.21
CA LEU A 79 -7.54 14.23 6.36
C LEU A 79 -8.86 14.35 7.12
N ASP A 80 -8.99 13.66 8.26
CA ASP A 80 -10.13 13.78 9.19
C ASP A 80 -9.71 14.35 10.57
N PRO A 81 -9.36 15.66 10.65
CA PRO A 81 -8.92 16.28 11.90
C PRO A 81 -10.07 16.50 12.92
N GLN A 82 -11.32 16.13 12.61
CA GLN A 82 -12.51 16.53 13.36
C GLN A 82 -13.00 15.49 14.40
N GLY A 83 -12.43 14.29 14.45
CA GLY A 83 -12.87 13.22 15.36
C GLY A 83 -12.61 13.43 16.86
N VAL A 84 -11.89 14.48 17.28
CA VAL A 84 -11.47 14.70 18.69
C VAL A 84 -11.90 16.04 19.28
N ASN A 85 -12.74 16.80 18.58
CA ASN A 85 -13.11 18.17 19.00
C ASN A 85 -14.61 18.34 19.28
N THR A 86 -15.24 17.38 19.96
CA THR A 86 -16.51 17.66 20.66
C THR A 86 -16.46 17.12 22.09
N CYS A 87 -15.46 17.56 22.85
CA CYS A 87 -15.58 17.63 24.30
C CYS A 87 -15.53 19.11 24.69
N GLY A 88 -16.63 19.82 24.41
CA GLY A 88 -16.91 21.10 25.05
C GLY A 88 -17.73 20.83 26.31
N PRO A 89 -17.41 21.42 27.47
CA PRO A 89 -18.24 21.26 28.66
C PRO A 89 -19.57 21.98 28.39
N GLU A 90 -20.68 21.25 28.37
CA GLU A 90 -22.01 21.84 28.41
C GLU A 90 -22.19 22.55 29.76
N THR A 91 -21.82 23.83 29.83
CA THR A 91 -22.28 24.74 30.88
C THR A 91 -23.74 25.06 30.59
N ARG A 92 -24.65 24.24 31.11
CA ARG A 92 -26.08 24.59 31.21
C ARG A 92 -26.27 25.50 32.42
N HIS A 93 -26.68 26.73 32.12
CA HIS A 93 -27.28 27.68 33.07
C HIS A 93 -28.60 27.16 33.64
#